data_AF-A0A351H4L3-F1
#
_entry.id   AF-A0A351H4L3-F1
#
_cell.length_a   1.000
_cell.length_b   1.000
_cell.length_c   1.000
_cell.angle_alpha   90.00
_cell.angle_beta   90.00
_cell.angle_gamma   90.00
#
_symmetry.space_group_name_H-M   'P 1'
#
loop_
_entity.id
_entity.type
_entity.pdbx_description
1 polymer ?
#
loop_
_entity_poly.entity_id
_entity_poly.type
_entity_poly.pdbx_seq_one_letter_code
_entity_poly.pdbx_strand_id
1 'polypeptide(L)'
;MDEAHMLGRGEYQRIHGAENRFDILLNHLKRVAQIAEKHGFECIMWGDMFFRLLGGSYYEEGAVPERVKKMIPHNVNLIYWDYYSTDKEHYLKQIESHSAIKDNIWFAGGLWSWTGFAPHNAYSIDATKAAFHACKEKNIKNVFVTMWGDNGAECSKFSLLPSLYYAAQAARGTEDTKTVKNGFSEKFGIDFDDFMLADLPGTANEQKDGIVNPEKYMLYNDCLLGMLDSTVREGDGEKYAECAAKLKGLEENQSYGYIFKTLRTLCEVLSVKFDIGVRTRKAYKNRDTAALRNIIADYKHLLELIDNFYNAFKEQWERENKPNGFEVQDIRIGGLVTRVHHCMNRLEAFVDGRLSELSELEEPILDFTGAGKRLNCKPIRFNNWGASASVDL
;
A
#
# COMPACT_ATOMS: atom_id res chain seq x y z
N MET A 1 20.26 -0.62 -4.13
CA MET A 1 20.96 -1.92 -3.90
C MET A 1 20.23 -2.75 -2.85
N ASP A 2 18.99 -2.40 -2.60
CA ASP A 2 17.94 -3.10 -1.86
C ASP A 2 17.41 -4.30 -2.66
N GLU A 3 16.88 -5.28 -1.94
CA GLU A 3 15.98 -6.34 -2.46
C GLU A 3 16.47 -7.14 -3.69
N ALA A 4 17.78 -7.15 -3.95
CA ALA A 4 18.38 -7.93 -5.02
C ALA A 4 18.49 -9.43 -4.67
N HIS A 5 17.37 -10.08 -4.31
CA HIS A 5 17.32 -11.45 -3.77
C HIS A 5 17.94 -12.49 -4.71
N MET A 6 17.81 -12.29 -6.02
CA MET A 6 18.35 -13.18 -7.06
C MET A 6 19.71 -12.72 -7.59
N LEU A 7 20.42 -11.83 -6.87
CA LEU A 7 21.76 -11.36 -7.24
C LEU A 7 22.67 -12.53 -7.59
N GLY A 8 23.29 -12.45 -8.78
CA GLY A 8 24.23 -13.44 -9.27
C GLY A 8 23.60 -14.73 -9.81
N ARG A 9 22.27 -14.95 -9.72
CA ARG A 9 21.62 -16.23 -10.08
C ARG A 9 21.01 -16.30 -11.48
N GLY A 10 21.18 -15.25 -12.28
CA GLY A 10 20.72 -15.20 -13.67
C GLY A 10 21.88 -15.31 -14.65
N GLU A 11 21.93 -14.37 -15.58
CA GLU A 11 22.98 -14.31 -16.62
C GLU A 11 24.41 -14.31 -16.05
N TYR A 12 24.61 -13.69 -14.89
CA TYR A 12 25.89 -13.72 -14.18
C TYR A 12 26.36 -15.16 -13.92
N GLN A 13 25.49 -16.02 -13.36
CA GLN A 13 25.83 -17.42 -13.10
C GLN A 13 26.09 -18.20 -14.39
N ARG A 14 25.37 -17.89 -15.47
CA ARG A 14 25.57 -18.53 -16.77
C ARG A 14 26.98 -18.25 -17.33
N ILE A 15 27.48 -17.02 -17.16
CA ILE A 15 28.78 -16.59 -17.69
C ILE A 15 29.93 -16.96 -16.75
N HIS A 16 29.77 -16.78 -15.44
CA HIS A 16 30.85 -16.86 -14.45
C HIS A 16 30.82 -18.14 -13.60
N GLY A 17 29.76 -18.95 -13.72
CA GLY A 17 29.51 -20.07 -12.82
C GLY A 17 28.89 -19.62 -11.50
N ALA A 18 28.71 -20.57 -10.58
CA ALA A 18 28.16 -20.29 -9.26
C ALA A 18 29.21 -19.61 -8.38
N GLU A 19 28.95 -18.36 -8.01
CA GLU A 19 29.82 -17.57 -7.12
C GLU A 19 29.10 -17.19 -5.82
N ASN A 20 29.88 -16.79 -4.83
CA ASN A 20 29.35 -16.27 -3.58
C ASN A 20 28.68 -14.90 -3.82
N ARG A 21 27.36 -14.84 -3.64
CA ARG A 21 26.55 -13.62 -3.84
C ARG A 21 27.01 -12.42 -3.02
N PHE A 22 27.58 -12.68 -1.85
CA PHE A 22 28.12 -11.64 -0.98
C PHE A 22 29.36 -10.99 -1.59
N ASP A 23 30.24 -11.78 -2.19
CA ASP A 23 31.42 -11.28 -2.90
C ASP A 23 31.02 -10.51 -4.16
N ILE A 24 29.99 -10.98 -4.88
CA ILE A 24 29.40 -10.25 -6.02
C ILE A 24 28.92 -8.86 -5.58
N LEU A 25 28.14 -8.76 -4.50
CA LEU A 25 27.64 -7.50 -3.96
C LEU A 25 28.79 -6.56 -3.59
N LEU A 26 29.78 -7.06 -2.86
CA LEU A 26 30.90 -6.24 -2.40
C LEU A 26 31.79 -5.75 -3.55
N ASN A 27 32.07 -6.59 -4.54
CA ASN A 27 32.84 -6.19 -5.71
C ASN A 27 32.08 -5.12 -6.52
N HIS A 28 30.77 -5.29 -6.68
CA HIS A 28 29.93 -4.29 -7.32
C HIS A 28 29.90 -2.97 -6.54
N LEU A 29 29.71 -3.02 -5.22
CA LEU A 29 29.70 -1.85 -4.35
C LEU A 29 31.02 -1.08 -4.41
N LYS A 30 32.16 -1.77 -4.34
CA LYS A 30 33.48 -1.13 -4.47
C LYS A 30 33.62 -0.39 -5.80
N ARG A 31 33.14 -0.98 -6.89
CA ARG A 31 33.22 -0.35 -8.21
C ARG A 31 32.35 0.91 -8.29
N VAL A 32 31.13 0.87 -7.77
CA VAL A 32 30.24 2.04 -7.71
C VAL A 32 30.82 3.13 -6.82
N ALA A 33 31.34 2.76 -5.65
CA ALA A 33 31.95 3.69 -4.71
C ALA A 33 33.18 4.42 -5.30
N GLN A 34 34.04 3.72 -6.05
CA GLN A 34 35.17 4.33 -6.76
C GLN A 34 34.72 5.35 -7.82
N ILE A 35 33.61 5.06 -8.51
CA ILE A 35 33.05 5.99 -9.50
C ILE A 35 32.51 7.23 -8.77
N ALA A 36 31.75 7.05 -7.68
CA ALA A 36 31.25 8.15 -6.87
C ALA A 36 32.38 9.04 -6.34
N GLU A 37 33.43 8.44 -5.79
CA GLU A 37 34.60 9.13 -5.26
C GLU A 37 35.33 9.94 -6.34
N LYS A 38 35.51 9.38 -7.55
CA LYS A 38 36.09 10.10 -8.70
C LYS A 38 35.34 11.40 -9.02
N HIS A 39 34.04 11.45 -8.72
CA HIS A 39 33.18 12.61 -8.93
C HIS A 39 32.91 13.42 -7.66
N GLY A 40 33.58 13.10 -6.55
CA GLY A 40 33.45 13.84 -5.27
C GLY A 40 32.16 13.56 -4.52
N PHE A 41 31.49 12.42 -4.77
CA PHE A 41 30.28 12.02 -4.05
C PHE A 41 30.56 11.12 -2.85
N GLU A 42 29.83 11.37 -1.77
CA GLU A 42 29.54 10.40 -0.73
C GLU A 42 28.22 9.69 -1.04
N CYS A 43 28.12 8.42 -0.66
CA CYS A 43 26.96 7.59 -0.93
C CYS A 43 26.26 7.17 0.37
N ILE A 44 24.96 6.98 0.26
CA ILE A 44 24.15 6.23 1.22
C ILE A 44 23.50 5.05 0.48
N MET A 45 23.35 3.90 1.14
CA MET A 45 22.71 2.73 0.55
C MET A 45 21.87 1.96 1.57
N TRP A 46 20.80 1.32 1.10
CA TRP A 46 20.02 0.38 1.90
C TRP A 46 20.88 -0.77 2.41
N GLY A 47 20.79 -1.07 3.71
CA GLY A 47 21.64 -2.06 4.38
C GLY A 47 21.15 -3.51 4.30
N ASP A 48 19.96 -3.77 3.77
CA ASP A 48 19.26 -5.05 3.87
C ASP A 48 19.99 -6.23 3.25
N MET A 49 20.65 -6.01 2.13
CA MET A 49 21.38 -7.08 1.45
C MET A 49 22.58 -7.59 2.26
N PHE A 50 23.14 -6.79 3.20
CA PHE A 50 24.21 -7.28 4.09
C PHE A 50 23.68 -8.30 5.09
N PHE A 51 22.53 -8.06 5.72
CA PHE A 51 21.93 -8.99 6.68
C PHE A 51 21.43 -10.26 6.01
N ARG A 52 20.68 -10.10 4.91
CA ARG A 52 20.07 -11.23 4.19
C ARG A 52 21.11 -12.21 3.63
N LEU A 53 22.25 -11.71 3.16
CA LEU A 53 23.30 -12.58 2.60
C LEU A 53 24.20 -13.22 3.66
N LEU A 54 24.15 -12.77 4.92
CA LEU A 54 24.98 -13.29 6.02
C LEU A 54 24.28 -14.33 6.90
N GLY A 55 22.95 -14.29 7.04
CA GLY A 55 22.20 -15.16 7.95
C GLY A 55 20.97 -15.86 7.35
N GLY A 56 20.37 -15.29 6.30
CA GLY A 56 19.13 -15.79 5.70
C GLY A 56 18.05 -14.71 5.64
N SER A 57 17.60 -14.21 6.80
CA SER A 57 16.57 -13.16 6.89
C SER A 57 17.12 -11.77 7.27
N TYR A 58 16.36 -10.70 6.98
CA TYR A 58 16.77 -9.29 7.24
C TYR A 58 16.73 -8.92 8.74
N TYR A 59 15.96 -9.66 9.54
CA TYR A 59 15.75 -9.41 10.97
C TYR A 59 16.43 -10.46 11.87
N GLU A 60 17.29 -11.32 11.32
CA GLU A 60 18.00 -12.34 12.10
C GLU A 60 19.23 -11.77 12.81
N GLU A 61 19.36 -12.14 14.08
CA GLU A 61 20.53 -11.83 14.91
C GLU A 61 21.72 -12.71 14.47
N GLY A 62 22.85 -12.08 14.16
CA GLY A 62 24.06 -12.79 13.78
C GLY A 62 25.29 -11.91 13.83
N ALA A 63 26.42 -12.46 14.28
CA ALA A 63 27.68 -11.76 14.26
C ALA A 63 28.12 -11.51 12.81
N VAL A 64 28.06 -10.24 12.40
CA VAL A 64 28.57 -9.83 11.08
C VAL A 64 30.07 -10.08 11.04
N PRO A 65 30.57 -10.94 10.14
CA PRO A 65 31.99 -11.27 10.10
C PRO A 65 32.84 -10.01 9.92
N GLU A 66 33.93 -9.87 10.66
CA GLU A 66 34.79 -8.66 10.65
C GLU A 66 35.29 -8.30 9.24
N ARG A 67 35.42 -9.30 8.36
CA ARG A 67 35.71 -9.11 6.92
C ARG A 67 34.70 -8.21 6.21
N VAL A 68 33.41 -8.26 6.60
CA VAL A 68 32.33 -7.49 6.00
C VAL A 68 32.50 -6.01 6.29
N LYS A 69 32.76 -5.66 7.55
CA LYS A 69 32.94 -4.27 7.99
C LYS A 69 34.07 -3.58 7.23
N LYS A 70 35.19 -4.29 7.07
CA LYS A 70 36.37 -3.81 6.33
C LYS A 70 36.16 -3.66 4.83
N MET A 71 35.14 -4.30 4.26
CA MET A 71 34.90 -4.30 2.81
C MET A 71 33.88 -3.26 2.37
N ILE A 72 33.16 -2.62 3.29
CA ILE A 72 32.29 -1.48 2.97
C ILE A 72 33.18 -0.26 2.69
N PRO A 73 33.07 0.37 1.51
CA PRO A 73 33.86 1.55 1.18
C PRO A 73 33.64 2.69 2.20
N HIS A 74 34.70 3.45 2.49
CA HIS A 74 34.65 4.51 3.48
C HIS A 74 33.62 5.59 3.11
N ASN A 75 33.48 5.91 1.83
CA ASN A 75 32.53 6.89 1.27
C ASN A 75 31.08 6.36 1.10
N VAL A 76 30.72 5.23 1.71
CA VAL A 76 29.36 4.66 1.65
C VAL A 76 28.79 4.47 3.05
N ASN A 77 27.74 5.17 3.43
CA ASN A 77 27.00 4.93 4.67
C ASN A 77 25.81 3.97 4.45
N LEU A 78 25.43 3.26 5.51
CA LEU A 78 24.32 2.29 5.46
C LEU A 78 23.04 2.90 6.03
N ILE A 79 21.92 2.54 5.43
CA ILE A 79 20.58 2.94 5.89
C ILE A 79 19.88 1.71 6.46
N TYR A 80 19.54 1.77 7.74
CA TYR A 80 18.54 0.91 8.35
C TYR A 80 17.16 1.43 7.95
N TRP A 81 16.38 0.62 7.25
CA TRP A 81 15.00 0.94 6.89
C TRP A 81 14.03 -0.01 7.57
N ASP A 82 13.00 0.56 8.18
CA ASP A 82 11.88 -0.19 8.75
C ASP A 82 10.65 0.70 8.86
N TYR A 83 9.53 0.18 8.37
CA TYR A 83 8.24 0.85 8.26
C TYR A 83 7.13 0.07 8.98
N TYR A 84 7.42 -1.09 9.56
CA TYR A 84 6.44 -2.12 9.89
C TYR A 84 6.27 -2.36 11.39
N SER A 85 7.01 -1.65 12.24
CA SER A 85 6.93 -1.79 13.68
C SER A 85 6.38 -0.51 14.33
N THR A 86 5.55 -0.68 15.36
CA THR A 86 5.18 0.37 16.32
C THR A 86 5.85 0.12 17.69
N ASP A 87 6.73 -0.88 17.77
CA ASP A 87 7.48 -1.24 18.97
C ASP A 87 8.88 -0.62 18.96
N LYS A 88 9.15 0.24 19.94
CA LYS A 88 10.45 0.88 20.14
C LYS A 88 11.56 -0.13 20.38
N GLU A 89 11.31 -1.21 21.14
CA GLU A 89 12.34 -2.19 21.50
C GLU A 89 12.85 -2.95 20.27
N HIS A 90 11.95 -3.26 19.32
CA HIS A 90 12.32 -3.77 18.00
C HIS A 90 13.30 -2.83 17.28
N TYR A 91 13.01 -1.52 17.22
CA TYR A 91 13.91 -0.54 16.59
C TYR A 91 15.27 -0.45 17.30
N LEU A 92 15.32 -0.48 18.64
CA LEU A 92 16.57 -0.42 19.41
C LEU A 92 17.50 -1.59 19.06
N LYS A 93 16.95 -2.82 18.99
CA LYS A 93 17.69 -4.03 18.62
C LYS A 93 18.22 -3.98 17.19
N GLN A 94 17.38 -3.53 16.25
CA GLN A 94 17.78 -3.42 14.85
C GLN A 94 18.84 -2.34 14.63
N ILE A 95 18.72 -1.18 15.28
CA ILE A 95 19.73 -0.11 15.22
C ILE A 95 21.07 -0.61 15.77
N GLU A 96 21.06 -1.36 16.86
CA GLU A 96 22.28 -1.95 17.43
C GLU A 96 22.94 -2.93 16.46
N SER A 97 22.15 -3.81 15.84
CA SER A 97 22.64 -4.75 14.83
C SER A 97 23.24 -4.04 13.60
N HIS A 98 22.64 -2.94 13.14
CA HIS A 98 23.15 -2.13 12.03
C HIS A 98 24.41 -1.35 12.40
N SER A 99 24.45 -0.78 13.60
CA SER A 99 25.60 -0.04 14.12
C SER A 99 26.80 -0.95 14.33
N ALA A 100 26.58 -2.25 14.58
CA ALA A 100 27.65 -3.23 14.65
C ALA A 100 28.36 -3.44 13.30
N ILE A 101 27.73 -3.12 12.16
CA ILE A 101 28.32 -3.26 10.81
C ILE A 101 29.13 -2.04 10.42
N LYS A 102 28.56 -0.85 10.61
CA LYS A 102 29.15 0.42 10.22
C LYS A 102 28.72 1.51 11.20
N ASP A 103 29.67 2.34 11.61
CA ASP A 103 29.38 3.54 12.38
C ASP A 103 28.57 4.55 11.55
N ASN A 104 27.84 5.44 12.23
CA ASN A 104 27.08 6.54 11.61
C ASN A 104 26.04 6.09 10.57
N ILE A 105 25.32 4.99 10.85
CA ILE A 105 24.19 4.59 10.02
C ILE A 105 23.14 5.71 9.93
N TRP A 106 22.40 5.65 8.83
CA TRP A 106 21.20 6.44 8.59
C TRP A 106 19.98 5.60 8.95
N PHE A 107 18.89 6.25 9.29
CA PHE A 107 17.59 5.60 9.46
C PHE A 107 16.57 6.14 8.46
N ALA A 108 15.77 5.23 7.90
CA ALA A 108 14.63 5.55 7.07
C ALA A 108 13.34 4.99 7.69
N GLY A 109 12.46 5.90 8.09
CA GLY A 109 11.07 5.58 8.45
C GLY A 109 10.14 5.64 7.24
N GLY A 110 8.86 5.32 7.45
CA GLY A 110 7.88 5.18 6.38
C GLY A 110 6.56 5.87 6.70
N LEU A 111 6.09 6.66 5.75
CA LEU A 111 4.75 7.27 5.75
C LEU A 111 3.92 6.57 4.67
N TRP A 112 2.96 5.77 5.12
CA TRP A 112 2.33 4.69 4.36
C TRP A 112 1.38 5.21 3.27
N SER A 113 1.86 5.18 2.02
CA SER A 113 1.13 5.58 0.81
C SER A 113 1.33 4.60 -0.37
N TRP A 114 1.74 3.37 -0.08
CA TRP A 114 2.09 2.37 -1.10
C TRP A 114 1.17 1.16 -1.12
N THR A 115 0.06 1.16 -0.39
CA THR A 115 -0.85 0.01 -0.32
C THR A 115 -2.14 0.20 -1.12
N GLY A 116 -2.37 1.34 -1.75
CA GLY A 116 -3.59 1.59 -2.51
C GLY A 116 -3.82 3.06 -2.77
N PHE A 117 -5.09 3.45 -2.70
CA PHE A 117 -5.52 4.83 -2.94
C PHE A 117 -5.56 5.65 -1.65
N ALA A 118 -5.82 5.01 -0.51
CA ALA A 118 -5.86 5.65 0.80
C ALA A 118 -4.51 5.55 1.53
N PRO A 119 -4.10 6.58 2.28
CA PRO A 119 -2.95 6.51 3.17
C PRO A 119 -3.26 5.73 4.46
N HIS A 120 -2.22 5.53 5.27
CA HIS A 120 -2.36 5.12 6.67
C HIS A 120 -1.61 6.09 7.59
N ASN A 121 -2.16 7.28 7.79
CA ASN A 121 -1.56 8.30 8.64
C ASN A 121 -1.45 7.84 10.10
N ALA A 122 -2.51 7.26 10.67
CA ALA A 122 -2.52 6.85 12.08
C ALA A 122 -1.36 5.89 12.39
N TYR A 123 -1.22 4.85 11.57
CA TYR A 123 -0.13 3.90 11.69
C TYR A 123 1.25 4.55 11.46
N SER A 124 1.35 5.44 10.46
CA SER A 124 2.60 6.15 10.16
C SER A 124 3.07 7.02 11.33
N ILE A 125 2.14 7.66 12.04
CA ILE A 125 2.42 8.46 13.24
C ILE A 125 2.95 7.57 14.36
N ASP A 126 2.28 6.43 14.63
CA ASP A 126 2.69 5.50 15.69
C ASP A 126 4.06 4.87 15.40
N ALA A 127 4.30 4.44 14.17
CA ALA A 127 5.59 3.90 13.73
C ALA A 127 6.70 4.97 13.81
N THR A 128 6.42 6.20 13.36
CA THR A 128 7.36 7.33 13.44
C THR A 128 7.73 7.63 14.88
N LYS A 129 6.75 7.65 15.79
CA LYS A 129 6.98 7.90 17.22
C LYS A 129 7.95 6.87 17.81
N ALA A 130 7.65 5.59 17.62
CA ALA A 130 8.49 4.49 18.11
C ALA A 130 9.92 4.56 17.53
N ALA A 131 10.02 4.76 16.21
CA ALA A 131 11.30 4.82 15.51
C ALA A 131 12.15 6.04 15.93
N PHE A 132 11.55 7.22 16.04
CA PHE A 132 12.28 8.44 16.39
C PHE A 132 12.77 8.42 17.84
N HIS A 133 12.00 7.81 18.75
CA HIS A 133 12.45 7.57 20.13
C HIS A 133 13.67 6.66 20.16
N ALA A 134 13.64 5.54 19.43
CA ALA A 134 14.78 4.64 19.31
C ALA A 134 16.01 5.31 18.66
N CYS A 135 15.81 6.08 17.58
CA CYS A 135 16.87 6.85 16.93
C CYS A 135 17.51 7.86 17.87
N LYS A 136 16.70 8.59 18.66
CA LYS A 136 17.19 9.57 19.63
C LYS A 136 18.00 8.90 20.74
N GLU A 137 17.53 7.77 21.26
CA GLU A 137 18.22 7.01 22.31
C GLU A 137 19.56 6.44 21.84
N LYS A 138 19.60 5.88 20.63
CA LYS A 138 20.82 5.35 20.01
C LYS A 138 21.65 6.43 19.28
N ASN A 139 21.30 7.70 19.45
CA ASN A 139 22.03 8.84 18.91
C ASN A 139 22.21 8.85 17.37
N ILE A 140 21.23 8.31 16.64
CA ILE A 140 21.19 8.36 15.17
C ILE A 140 20.94 9.79 14.71
N LYS A 141 21.87 10.34 13.92
CA LYS A 141 21.85 11.74 13.49
C LYS A 141 21.13 11.97 12.17
N ASN A 142 21.19 10.99 11.27
CA ASN A 142 20.65 11.11 9.92
C ASN A 142 19.37 10.28 9.84
N VAL A 143 18.23 10.95 9.82
CA VAL A 143 16.90 10.34 9.76
C VAL A 143 16.13 10.98 8.61
N PHE A 144 15.50 10.15 7.80
CA PHE A 144 14.53 10.61 6.81
C PHE A 144 13.31 9.69 6.79
N VAL A 145 12.23 10.14 6.16
CA VAL A 145 11.00 9.39 5.99
C VAL A 145 10.74 9.15 4.51
N THR A 146 10.17 7.99 4.20
CA THR A 146 9.90 7.54 2.83
C THR A 146 8.39 7.53 2.57
N MET A 147 8.00 7.80 1.32
CA MET A 147 6.62 7.73 0.85
C MET A 147 6.58 6.92 -0.46
N TRP A 148 6.76 5.60 -0.36
CA TRP A 148 6.81 4.69 -1.51
C TRP A 148 5.52 4.70 -2.33
N GLY A 149 5.58 4.21 -3.58
CA GLY A 149 4.47 4.23 -4.54
C GLY A 149 4.24 2.87 -5.18
N ASP A 150 4.25 1.81 -4.38
CA ASP A 150 4.25 0.43 -4.89
C ASP A 150 3.03 0.13 -5.76
N ASN A 151 3.26 -0.69 -6.78
CA ASN A 151 2.23 -1.22 -7.64
C ASN A 151 1.34 -0.14 -8.29
N GLY A 152 1.88 1.03 -8.66
CA GLY A 152 1.19 2.03 -9.49
C GLY A 152 1.02 3.43 -8.87
N ALA A 153 1.56 3.65 -7.66
CA ALA A 153 1.57 4.96 -6.99
C ALA A 153 0.20 5.66 -6.93
N GLU A 154 -0.83 4.90 -6.56
CA GLU A 154 -2.24 5.32 -6.60
C GLU A 154 -2.62 6.34 -5.49
N CYS A 155 -1.90 6.32 -4.37
CA CYS A 155 -2.15 7.21 -3.24
C CYS A 155 -1.50 8.59 -3.44
N SER A 156 -2.25 9.65 -3.17
CA SER A 156 -1.73 11.02 -3.11
C SER A 156 -0.63 11.12 -2.04
N LYS A 157 0.52 11.71 -2.38
CA LYS A 157 1.58 11.97 -1.39
C LYS A 157 1.20 13.07 -0.40
N PHE A 158 0.33 13.99 -0.83
CA PHE A 158 -0.21 15.05 0.02
C PHE A 158 -1.27 14.53 0.99
N SER A 159 -1.81 13.32 0.78
CA SER A 159 -2.69 12.68 1.78
C SER A 159 -1.98 12.33 3.10
N LEU A 160 -0.63 12.32 3.11
CA LEU A 160 0.21 12.06 4.28
C LEU A 160 0.73 13.32 4.98
N LEU A 161 0.19 14.50 4.67
CA LEU A 161 0.56 15.74 5.36
C LEU A 161 0.43 15.65 6.89
N PRO A 162 -0.61 15.02 7.49
CA PRO A 162 -0.70 14.85 8.94
C PRO A 162 0.52 14.12 9.51
N SER A 163 0.91 13.01 8.89
CA SER A 163 2.06 12.20 9.34
C SER A 163 3.40 12.88 9.08
N LEU A 164 3.55 13.56 7.94
CA LEU A 164 4.76 14.32 7.63
C LEU A 164 4.95 15.48 8.61
N TYR A 165 3.87 16.19 8.92
CA TYR A 165 3.90 17.26 9.92
C TYR A 165 4.23 16.71 11.30
N TYR A 166 3.60 15.61 11.72
CA TYR A 166 3.94 14.94 12.97
C TYR A 166 5.43 14.56 13.03
N ALA A 167 5.97 13.92 11.99
CA ALA A 167 7.39 13.56 11.92
C ALA A 167 8.30 14.78 12.08
N ALA A 168 7.99 15.89 11.38
CA ALA A 168 8.75 17.13 11.50
C ALA A 168 8.71 17.73 12.91
N GLN A 169 7.55 17.68 13.57
CA GLN A 169 7.39 18.18 14.95
C GLN A 169 8.09 17.27 15.97
N ALA A 170 7.95 15.95 15.83
CA ALA A 170 8.64 14.96 16.66
C ALA A 170 10.16 15.09 16.57
N ALA A 171 10.72 15.30 15.37
CA ALA A 171 12.14 15.57 15.17
C ALA A 171 12.62 16.84 15.90
N ARG A 172 11.74 17.84 16.10
CA ARG A 172 11.99 19.06 16.87
C ARG A 172 11.69 18.92 18.37
N GLY A 173 11.27 17.73 18.81
CA GLY A 173 10.92 17.45 20.21
C GLY A 173 9.51 17.85 20.63
N THR A 174 8.60 18.10 19.68
CA THR A 174 7.18 18.40 19.96
C THR A 174 6.31 17.22 19.56
N GLU A 175 5.80 16.49 20.55
CA GLU A 175 4.93 15.32 20.35
C GLU A 175 3.56 15.45 21.04
N ASP A 176 3.33 16.55 21.77
CA ASP A 176 2.03 16.81 22.40
C ASP A 176 0.95 16.90 21.32
N THR A 177 -0.03 16.00 21.39
CA THR A 177 -1.08 15.84 20.37
C THR A 177 -1.82 17.15 20.12
N LYS A 178 -2.17 17.90 21.17
CA LYS A 178 -2.91 19.15 21.02
C LYS A 178 -2.08 20.20 20.28
N THR A 179 -0.82 20.36 20.66
CA THR A 179 0.11 21.29 20.01
C THR A 179 0.34 20.93 18.54
N VAL A 180 0.51 19.63 18.24
CA VAL A 180 0.67 19.16 16.86
C VAL A 180 -0.59 19.43 16.04
N LYS A 181 -1.78 19.06 16.54
CA LYS A 181 -3.05 19.30 15.84
C LYS A 181 -3.29 20.78 15.56
N ASN A 182 -3.14 21.64 16.58
CA ASN A 182 -3.32 23.08 16.42
C ASN A 182 -2.34 23.66 15.38
N GLY A 183 -1.06 23.31 15.49
CA GLY A 183 -0.04 23.80 14.55
C GLY A 183 -0.26 23.29 13.13
N PHE A 184 -0.78 22.07 12.95
CA PHE A 184 -1.18 21.56 11.64
C PHE A 184 -2.30 22.41 11.04
N SER A 185 -3.36 22.66 11.80
CA SER A 185 -4.50 23.46 11.36
C SER A 185 -4.09 24.88 11.00
N GLU A 186 -3.22 25.50 11.79
CA GLU A 186 -2.64 26.82 11.49
C GLU A 186 -1.78 26.80 10.22
N LYS A 187 -1.00 25.73 10.00
CA LYS A 187 -0.05 25.63 8.89
C LYS A 187 -0.73 25.35 7.55
N PHE A 188 -1.75 24.48 7.55
CA PHE A 188 -2.37 23.96 6.34
C PHE A 188 -3.80 24.47 6.12
N GLY A 189 -4.41 25.16 7.09
CA GLY A 189 -5.75 25.76 6.92
C GLY A 189 -6.88 24.72 6.84
N ILE A 190 -6.69 23.56 7.46
CA ILE A 190 -7.66 22.46 7.57
C ILE A 190 -7.41 21.73 8.88
N ASP A 191 -8.47 21.30 9.55
CA ASP A 191 -8.33 20.59 10.82
C ASP A 191 -7.57 19.27 10.67
N PHE A 192 -6.76 18.93 11.68
CA PHE A 192 -5.98 17.69 11.66
C PHE A 192 -6.88 16.45 11.62
N ASP A 193 -7.91 16.39 12.46
CA ASP A 193 -8.79 15.22 12.54
C ASP A 193 -9.69 15.09 11.30
N ASP A 194 -10.07 16.21 10.71
CA ASP A 194 -10.73 16.22 9.39
C ASP A 194 -9.80 15.64 8.32
N PHE A 195 -8.52 16.04 8.29
CA PHE A 195 -7.57 15.51 7.31
C PHE A 195 -7.33 14.00 7.51
N MET A 196 -7.32 13.53 8.76
CA MET A 196 -7.19 12.09 9.10
C MET A 196 -8.34 11.23 8.55
N LEU A 197 -9.47 11.82 8.12
CA LEU A 197 -10.50 11.08 7.37
C LEU A 197 -9.98 10.49 6.05
N ALA A 198 -8.83 10.96 5.55
CA ALA A 198 -8.16 10.37 4.40
C ALA A 198 -7.80 8.88 4.62
N ASP A 199 -7.61 8.43 5.86
CA ASP A 199 -7.33 7.03 6.21
C ASP A 199 -8.56 6.11 6.08
N LEU A 200 -9.73 6.66 5.72
CA LEU A 200 -11.03 5.97 5.63
C LEU A 200 -11.47 5.29 6.94
N PRO A 201 -11.49 6.01 8.08
CA PRO A 201 -11.85 5.42 9.37
C PRO A 201 -13.31 4.91 9.38
N GLY A 202 -13.56 3.84 10.13
CA GLY A 202 -14.85 3.16 10.21
C GLY A 202 -15.12 2.15 9.09
N THR A 203 -14.29 2.09 8.05
CA THR A 203 -14.42 1.13 6.94
C THR A 203 -13.61 -0.15 7.19
N ALA A 204 -13.52 -1.04 6.20
CA ALA A 204 -12.64 -2.21 6.28
C ALA A 204 -11.13 -1.85 6.35
N ASN A 205 -10.76 -0.61 5.98
CA ASN A 205 -9.40 -0.08 6.04
C ASN A 205 -8.86 0.06 7.47
N GLU A 206 -9.73 0.31 8.43
CA GLU A 206 -9.31 0.56 9.81
C GLU A 206 -8.95 -0.74 10.52
N GLN A 207 -7.68 -0.86 10.92
CA GLN A 207 -7.19 -1.97 11.75
C GLN A 207 -6.36 -1.41 12.90
N LYS A 208 -6.53 -1.99 14.08
CA LYS A 208 -5.73 -1.62 15.27
C LYS A 208 -4.27 -2.02 15.12
N ASP A 209 -4.05 -3.23 14.59
CA ASP A 209 -2.73 -3.86 14.55
C ASP A 209 -2.33 -4.16 13.10
N GLY A 210 -1.87 -3.11 12.40
CA GLY A 210 -1.22 -3.26 11.09
C GLY A 210 -1.93 -2.57 9.92
N ILE A 211 -1.42 -2.87 8.74
CA ILE A 211 -1.83 -2.23 7.48
C ILE A 211 -2.58 -3.23 6.62
N VAL A 212 -3.79 -2.88 6.20
CA VAL A 212 -4.63 -3.60 5.22
C VAL A 212 -5.12 -2.62 4.17
N ASN A 213 -5.53 -3.11 3.00
CA ASN A 213 -5.89 -2.25 1.86
C ASN A 213 -7.12 -2.73 1.06
N PRO A 214 -8.25 -2.99 1.73
CA PRO A 214 -9.47 -3.48 1.08
C PRO A 214 -10.03 -2.52 0.04
N GLU A 215 -9.80 -1.22 0.17
CA GLU A 215 -10.19 -0.23 -0.82
C GLU A 215 -9.55 -0.49 -2.20
N LYS A 216 -8.29 -0.97 -2.23
CA LYS A 216 -7.61 -1.29 -3.48
C LYS A 216 -8.07 -2.63 -4.03
N TYR A 217 -7.92 -3.70 -3.25
CA TYR A 217 -8.12 -5.03 -3.79
C TYR A 217 -9.62 -5.31 -4.06
N MET A 218 -10.56 -4.69 -3.33
CA MET A 218 -11.98 -4.82 -3.62
C MET A 218 -12.46 -3.93 -4.78
N LEU A 219 -11.78 -2.81 -5.04
CA LEU A 219 -11.99 -2.06 -6.28
C LEU A 219 -11.69 -2.97 -7.49
N TYR A 220 -10.58 -3.71 -7.45
CA TYR A 220 -10.15 -4.54 -8.58
C TYR A 220 -10.66 -5.99 -8.56
N ASN A 221 -11.21 -6.50 -7.47
CA ASN A 221 -11.79 -7.85 -7.38
C ASN A 221 -12.87 -8.06 -8.45
N ASP A 222 -12.81 -9.16 -9.19
CA ASP A 222 -13.79 -9.48 -10.22
C ASP A 222 -15.18 -9.77 -9.63
N CYS A 223 -16.24 -9.23 -10.24
CA CYS A 223 -17.58 -9.32 -9.65
C CYS A 223 -18.23 -10.71 -9.74
N LEU A 224 -17.82 -11.59 -10.67
CA LEU A 224 -18.38 -12.95 -10.76
C LEU A 224 -17.42 -13.98 -10.18
N LEU A 225 -16.13 -13.90 -10.49
CA LEU A 225 -15.12 -14.82 -9.95
C LEU A 225 -14.95 -14.60 -8.43
N GLY A 226 -14.96 -13.34 -7.97
CA GLY A 226 -15.08 -13.00 -6.55
C GLY A 226 -13.99 -13.61 -5.67
N MET A 227 -12.75 -13.75 -6.15
CA MET A 227 -11.68 -14.44 -5.41
C MET A 227 -11.43 -13.82 -4.03
N LEU A 228 -11.62 -12.50 -3.90
CA LEU A 228 -11.43 -11.78 -2.65
C LEU A 228 -12.74 -11.60 -1.85
N ASP A 229 -13.86 -12.18 -2.30
CA ASP A 229 -15.15 -12.17 -1.59
C ASP A 229 -15.04 -12.86 -0.22
N SER A 230 -14.05 -13.73 -0.01
CA SER A 230 -13.78 -14.35 1.28
C SER A 230 -13.38 -13.36 2.38
N THR A 231 -13.03 -12.13 2.01
CA THR A 231 -12.64 -11.05 2.95
C THR A 231 -13.82 -10.19 3.40
N VAL A 232 -14.96 -10.28 2.70
CA VAL A 232 -16.14 -9.42 2.92
C VAL A 232 -16.82 -9.76 4.24
N ARG A 233 -17.21 -8.72 4.98
CA ARG A 233 -18.08 -8.81 6.16
C ARG A 233 -19.41 -8.13 5.87
N GLU A 234 -20.42 -8.56 6.61
CA GLU A 234 -21.71 -7.87 6.61
C GLU A 234 -21.54 -6.42 7.07
N GLY A 235 -22.17 -5.48 6.36
CA GLY A 235 -22.10 -4.06 6.69
C GLY A 235 -20.90 -3.29 6.10
N ASP A 236 -19.97 -3.96 5.40
CA ASP A 236 -18.76 -3.26 4.90
C ASP A 236 -19.10 -2.22 3.82
N GLY A 237 -20.07 -2.49 2.93
CA GLY A 237 -20.50 -1.53 1.90
C GLY A 237 -21.15 -0.27 2.50
N GLU A 238 -22.02 -0.45 3.48
CA GLU A 238 -22.69 0.65 4.20
C GLU A 238 -21.68 1.57 4.90
N LYS A 239 -20.63 0.99 5.49
CA LYS A 239 -19.55 1.76 6.13
C LYS A 239 -18.79 2.63 5.13
N TYR A 240 -18.59 2.17 3.89
CA TYR A 240 -18.02 3.03 2.84
C TYR A 240 -18.98 4.15 2.44
N ALA A 241 -20.30 3.91 2.40
CA ALA A 241 -21.28 4.99 2.17
C ALA A 241 -21.23 6.05 3.29
N GLU A 242 -21.15 5.63 4.55
CA GLU A 242 -20.99 6.54 5.70
C GLU A 242 -19.67 7.33 5.62
N CYS A 243 -18.58 6.67 5.21
CA CYS A 243 -17.29 7.33 5.03
C CYS A 243 -17.33 8.37 3.90
N ALA A 244 -17.95 8.04 2.77
CA ALA A 244 -18.17 8.98 1.67
C ALA A 244 -18.95 10.23 2.12
N ALA A 245 -19.99 10.05 2.93
CA ALA A 245 -20.77 11.17 3.46
C ALA A 245 -19.92 12.11 4.34
N LYS A 246 -18.99 11.58 5.14
CA LYS A 246 -18.06 12.39 5.96
C LYS A 246 -17.06 13.14 5.08
N LEU A 247 -16.50 12.47 4.07
CA LEU A 247 -15.51 13.07 3.16
C LEU A 247 -16.09 14.20 2.30
N LYS A 248 -17.40 14.15 1.99
CA LYS A 248 -18.08 15.16 1.18
C LYS A 248 -17.92 16.58 1.72
N GLY A 249 -17.90 16.75 3.04
CA GLY A 249 -17.75 18.07 3.68
C GLY A 249 -16.38 18.73 3.47
N LEU A 250 -15.37 17.96 3.05
CA LEU A 250 -13.98 18.43 2.93
C LEU A 250 -13.58 18.78 1.49
N GLU A 251 -14.42 18.46 0.50
CA GLU A 251 -14.12 18.70 -0.93
C GLU A 251 -14.03 20.18 -1.30
N GLU A 252 -14.70 21.04 -0.54
CA GLU A 252 -14.69 22.49 -0.78
C GLU A 252 -13.39 23.16 -0.29
N ASN A 253 -12.49 22.40 0.35
CA ASN A 253 -11.19 22.93 0.71
C ASN A 253 -10.37 23.24 -0.56
N GLN A 254 -10.00 24.52 -0.73
CA GLN A 254 -9.31 25.01 -1.94
C GLN A 254 -7.97 24.30 -2.21
N SER A 255 -7.25 23.91 -1.17
CA SER A 255 -5.91 23.34 -1.29
C SER A 255 -5.95 21.83 -1.44
N TYR A 256 -6.79 21.13 -0.67
CA TYR A 256 -6.73 19.67 -0.53
C TYR A 256 -8.05 18.96 -0.89
N GLY A 257 -9.10 19.71 -1.23
CA GLY A 257 -10.43 19.17 -1.53
C GLY A 257 -10.43 18.07 -2.60
N TYR A 258 -9.53 18.17 -3.57
CA TYR A 258 -9.36 17.17 -4.63
C TYR A 258 -8.96 15.77 -4.10
N ILE A 259 -8.17 15.70 -3.01
CA ILE A 259 -7.78 14.43 -2.37
C ILE A 259 -9.01 13.77 -1.77
N PHE A 260 -9.79 14.55 -1.00
CA PHE A 260 -11.03 14.06 -0.38
C PHE A 260 -12.09 13.69 -1.42
N LYS A 261 -12.10 14.37 -2.58
CA LYS A 261 -12.98 14.03 -3.71
C LYS A 261 -12.64 12.69 -4.33
N THR A 262 -11.35 12.40 -4.55
CA THR A 262 -10.89 11.09 -5.01
C THR A 262 -11.27 10.00 -4.02
N LEU A 263 -11.02 10.21 -2.73
CA LEU A 263 -11.33 9.23 -1.69
C LEU A 263 -12.84 9.02 -1.50
N ARG A 264 -13.64 10.10 -1.55
CA ARG A 264 -15.11 9.99 -1.48
C ARG A 264 -15.65 9.17 -2.65
N THR A 265 -15.25 9.51 -3.88
CA THR A 265 -15.74 8.80 -5.07
C THR A 265 -15.31 7.33 -5.06
N LEU A 266 -14.11 7.02 -4.55
CA LEU A 266 -13.71 5.64 -4.28
C LEU A 266 -14.65 4.96 -3.28
N CYS A 267 -14.96 5.61 -2.16
CA CYS A 267 -15.89 5.08 -1.16
C CYS A 267 -17.30 4.86 -1.74
N GLU A 268 -17.77 5.71 -2.66
CA GLU A 268 -19.04 5.50 -3.35
C GLU A 268 -19.01 4.27 -4.27
N VAL A 269 -17.93 4.09 -5.04
CA VAL A 269 -17.73 2.86 -5.82
C VAL A 269 -17.78 1.64 -4.89
N LEU A 270 -17.08 1.69 -3.76
CA LEU A 270 -17.00 0.57 -2.83
C LEU A 270 -18.32 0.34 -2.08
N SER A 271 -19.13 1.36 -1.82
CA SER A 271 -20.42 1.15 -1.14
C SER A 271 -21.37 0.23 -1.91
N VAL A 272 -21.22 0.20 -3.24
CA VAL A 272 -21.94 -0.72 -4.13
C VAL A 272 -21.14 -1.97 -4.42
N LYS A 273 -19.87 -1.81 -4.79
CA LYS A 273 -19.05 -2.89 -5.35
C LYS A 273 -18.55 -3.89 -4.30
N PHE A 274 -18.35 -3.46 -3.06
CA PHE A 274 -17.60 -4.25 -2.07
C PHE A 274 -18.20 -5.63 -1.83
N ASP A 275 -19.53 -5.75 -1.84
CA ASP A 275 -20.24 -7.01 -1.62
C ASP A 275 -21.03 -7.50 -2.86
N ILE A 276 -20.88 -6.83 -4.02
CA ILE A 276 -21.71 -7.10 -5.20
C ILE A 276 -21.56 -8.54 -5.68
N GLY A 277 -20.35 -9.11 -5.62
CA GLY A 277 -20.10 -10.52 -5.96
C GLY A 277 -20.79 -11.49 -5.02
N VAL A 278 -20.73 -11.22 -3.72
CA VAL A 278 -21.42 -11.99 -2.66
C VAL A 278 -22.92 -11.98 -2.87
N ARG A 279 -23.52 -10.80 -3.09
CA ARG A 279 -24.96 -10.64 -3.36
C ARG A 279 -25.36 -11.33 -4.67
N THR A 280 -24.59 -11.14 -5.74
CA THR A 280 -24.82 -11.76 -7.05
C THR A 280 -24.86 -13.28 -6.93
N ARG A 281 -23.84 -13.87 -6.29
CA ARG A 281 -23.72 -15.32 -6.12
C ARG A 281 -24.85 -15.90 -5.27
N LYS A 282 -25.26 -15.21 -4.20
CA LYS A 282 -26.39 -15.61 -3.36
C LYS A 282 -27.70 -15.64 -4.17
N ALA A 283 -27.99 -14.58 -4.91
CA ALA A 283 -29.20 -14.51 -5.74
C ALA A 283 -29.20 -15.56 -6.85
N TYR A 284 -28.06 -15.76 -7.52
CA TYR A 284 -27.89 -16.79 -8.55
C TYR A 284 -28.13 -18.21 -8.01
N LYS A 285 -27.52 -18.58 -6.88
CA LYS A 285 -27.69 -19.91 -6.26
C LYS A 285 -29.12 -20.19 -5.84
N ASN A 286 -29.85 -19.16 -5.42
CA ASN A 286 -31.27 -19.25 -5.08
C ASN A 286 -32.19 -19.18 -6.30
N ARG A 287 -31.64 -19.00 -7.52
CA ARG A 287 -32.40 -18.73 -8.76
C ARG A 287 -33.39 -17.57 -8.59
N ASP A 288 -33.04 -16.58 -7.76
CA ASP A 288 -33.87 -15.41 -7.47
C ASP A 288 -33.70 -14.35 -8.56
N THR A 289 -34.50 -14.48 -9.62
CA THR A 289 -34.47 -13.57 -10.78
C THR A 289 -34.89 -12.15 -10.43
N ALA A 290 -35.69 -11.94 -9.38
CA ALA A 290 -36.09 -10.60 -8.94
C ALA A 290 -34.90 -9.90 -8.25
N ALA A 291 -34.21 -10.60 -7.35
CA ALA A 291 -32.98 -10.09 -6.74
C ALA A 291 -31.88 -9.82 -7.78
N LEU A 292 -31.72 -10.71 -8.77
CA LEU A 292 -30.75 -10.50 -9.86
C LEU A 292 -31.06 -9.25 -10.69
N ARG A 293 -32.33 -8.93 -10.95
CA ARG A 293 -32.70 -7.69 -11.67
C ARG A 293 -32.33 -6.44 -10.87
N ASN A 294 -32.54 -6.44 -9.56
CA ASN A 294 -32.11 -5.33 -8.70
C ASN A 294 -30.58 -5.20 -8.71
N ILE A 295 -29.87 -6.32 -8.60
CA ILE A 295 -28.41 -6.33 -8.65
C ILE A 295 -27.90 -5.82 -10.01
N ILE A 296 -28.52 -6.19 -11.14
CA ILE A 296 -28.17 -5.64 -12.47
C ILE A 296 -28.31 -4.11 -12.51
N ALA A 297 -29.31 -3.54 -11.82
CA ALA A 297 -29.42 -2.09 -11.68
C ALA A 297 -28.24 -1.51 -10.88
N ASP A 298 -27.78 -2.18 -9.83
CA ASP A 298 -26.57 -1.80 -9.09
C ASP A 298 -25.32 -1.84 -9.98
N TYR A 299 -25.17 -2.82 -10.89
CA TYR A 299 -24.06 -2.85 -11.85
C TYR A 299 -24.08 -1.64 -12.79
N LYS A 300 -25.28 -1.21 -13.23
CA LYS A 300 -25.43 0.00 -14.08
C LYS A 300 -24.99 1.24 -13.31
N HIS A 301 -25.47 1.40 -12.08
CA HIS A 301 -25.09 2.51 -11.23
C HIS A 301 -23.59 2.49 -10.89
N LEU A 302 -23.02 1.31 -10.64
CA LEU A 302 -21.59 1.14 -10.36
C LEU A 302 -20.71 1.70 -11.49
N LEU A 303 -21.11 1.54 -12.76
CA LEU A 303 -20.35 2.09 -13.89
C LEU A 303 -20.30 3.62 -13.86
N GLU A 304 -21.40 4.29 -13.47
CA GLU A 304 -21.44 5.74 -13.29
C GLU A 304 -20.52 6.19 -12.15
N LEU A 305 -20.51 5.43 -11.05
CA LEU A 305 -19.63 5.71 -9.91
C LEU A 305 -18.15 5.53 -10.26
N ILE A 306 -17.80 4.51 -11.05
CA ILE A 306 -16.44 4.28 -11.51
C ILE A 306 -15.97 5.42 -12.41
N ASP A 307 -16.82 5.94 -13.30
CA ASP A 307 -16.48 7.11 -14.14
C ASP A 307 -16.22 8.36 -13.29
N ASN A 308 -17.06 8.62 -12.28
CA ASN A 308 -16.85 9.73 -11.34
C ASN A 308 -15.51 9.58 -10.58
N PHE A 309 -15.19 8.38 -10.11
CA PHE A 309 -13.92 8.09 -9.46
C PHE A 309 -12.72 8.26 -10.40
N TYR A 310 -12.80 7.73 -11.62
CA TYR A 310 -11.76 7.89 -12.63
C TYR A 310 -11.46 9.36 -12.89
N ASN A 311 -12.49 10.19 -13.09
CA ASN A 311 -12.33 11.60 -13.36
C ASN A 311 -11.72 12.36 -12.16
N ALA A 312 -12.13 12.04 -10.93
CA ALA A 312 -11.54 12.62 -9.72
C ALA A 312 -10.07 12.20 -9.55
N PHE A 313 -9.75 10.92 -9.76
CA PHE A 313 -8.39 10.41 -9.64
C PHE A 313 -7.47 10.97 -10.73
N LYS A 314 -7.97 11.14 -11.95
CA LYS A 314 -7.25 11.83 -13.03
C LYS A 314 -6.92 13.27 -12.67
N GLU A 315 -7.90 14.02 -12.16
CA GLU A 315 -7.70 15.40 -11.69
C GLU A 315 -6.61 15.45 -10.59
N GLN A 316 -6.65 14.53 -9.63
CA GLN A 316 -5.61 14.38 -8.62
C GLN A 316 -4.23 14.09 -9.23
N TRP A 317 -4.15 13.15 -10.18
CA TRP A 317 -2.88 12.78 -10.79
C TRP A 317 -2.27 13.93 -11.59
N GLU A 318 -3.04 14.59 -12.44
CA GLU A 318 -2.59 15.71 -13.27
C GLU A 318 -2.15 16.93 -12.43
N ARG A 319 -2.67 17.05 -11.21
CA ARG A 319 -2.26 18.07 -10.25
C ARG A 319 -0.93 17.75 -9.55
N GLU A 320 -0.69 16.49 -9.23
CA GLU A 320 0.44 16.06 -8.39
C GLU A 320 1.64 15.54 -9.18
N ASN A 321 1.39 14.96 -10.35
CA ASN A 321 2.34 14.14 -11.09
C ASN A 321 2.47 14.60 -12.54
N LYS A 322 3.55 14.15 -13.18
CA LYS A 322 3.64 14.23 -14.64
C LYS A 322 2.62 13.27 -15.28
N PRO A 323 2.24 13.49 -16.54
CA PRO A 323 1.29 12.59 -17.22
C PRO A 323 1.76 11.13 -17.30
N ASN A 324 3.07 10.89 -17.39
CA ASN A 324 3.63 9.53 -17.43
C ASN A 324 3.28 8.73 -16.18
N GLY A 325 2.80 7.51 -16.37
CA GLY A 325 2.33 6.59 -15.34
C GLY A 325 0.81 6.56 -15.23
N PHE A 326 0.08 7.58 -15.71
CA PHE A 326 -1.39 7.55 -15.69
C PHE A 326 -1.96 6.58 -16.73
N GLU A 327 -1.24 6.29 -17.82
CA GLU A 327 -1.66 5.28 -18.79
C GLU A 327 -1.82 3.89 -18.17
N VAL A 328 -1.10 3.61 -17.06
CA VAL A 328 -1.32 2.40 -16.27
C VAL A 328 -2.71 2.42 -15.64
N GLN A 329 -3.14 3.56 -15.11
CA GLN A 329 -4.45 3.71 -14.47
C GLN A 329 -5.58 3.66 -15.50
N ASP A 330 -5.37 4.20 -16.70
CA ASP A 330 -6.29 4.06 -17.84
C ASP A 330 -6.54 2.57 -18.16
N ILE A 331 -5.48 1.77 -18.24
CA ILE A 331 -5.57 0.33 -18.51
C ILE A 331 -6.30 -0.40 -17.37
N ARG A 332 -5.95 -0.11 -16.12
CA ARG A 332 -6.51 -0.80 -14.94
C ARG A 332 -7.99 -0.50 -14.76
N ILE A 333 -8.36 0.78 -14.77
CA ILE A 333 -9.75 1.21 -14.55
C ILE A 333 -10.58 0.94 -15.80
N GLY A 334 -10.03 1.12 -17.01
CA GLY A 334 -10.71 0.75 -18.26
C GLY A 334 -10.98 -0.77 -18.35
N GLY A 335 -10.03 -1.60 -17.91
CA GLY A 335 -10.23 -3.04 -17.75
C GLY A 335 -11.34 -3.37 -16.76
N LEU A 336 -11.36 -2.69 -15.60
CA LEU A 336 -12.43 -2.83 -14.61
C LEU A 336 -13.81 -2.47 -15.21
N VAL A 337 -13.94 -1.33 -15.87
CA VAL A 337 -15.20 -0.87 -16.53
C VAL A 337 -15.68 -1.92 -17.53
N THR A 338 -14.79 -2.38 -18.41
CA THR A 338 -15.10 -3.41 -19.40
C THR A 338 -15.57 -4.69 -18.73
N ARG A 339 -14.94 -5.08 -17.62
CA ARG A 339 -15.28 -6.30 -16.91
C ARG A 339 -16.61 -6.21 -16.18
N VAL A 340 -16.93 -5.09 -15.54
CA VAL A 340 -18.22 -4.81 -14.91
C VAL A 340 -19.36 -4.88 -15.94
N HIS A 341 -19.17 -4.25 -17.12
CA HIS A 341 -20.11 -4.38 -18.24
C HIS A 341 -20.31 -5.85 -18.66
N HIS A 342 -19.22 -6.61 -18.78
CA HIS A 342 -19.31 -8.01 -19.16
C HIS A 342 -20.05 -8.85 -18.12
N CYS A 343 -19.78 -8.66 -16.82
CA CYS A 343 -20.53 -9.32 -15.73
C CYS A 343 -22.03 -9.02 -15.83
N MET A 344 -22.38 -7.74 -15.99
CA MET A 344 -23.76 -7.28 -16.12
C MET A 344 -24.47 -7.94 -17.30
N ASN A 345 -23.85 -7.94 -18.49
CA ASN A 345 -24.43 -8.54 -19.70
C ASN A 345 -24.68 -10.05 -19.55
N ARG A 346 -23.80 -10.75 -18.82
CA ARG A 346 -23.97 -12.18 -18.52
C ARG A 346 -25.15 -12.41 -17.57
N LEU A 347 -25.29 -11.59 -16.53
CA LEU A 347 -26.43 -11.64 -15.61
C LEU A 347 -27.75 -11.34 -16.33
N GLU A 348 -27.78 -10.34 -17.20
CA GLU A 348 -28.96 -10.04 -18.04
C GLU A 348 -29.31 -11.23 -18.93
N ALA A 349 -28.33 -11.81 -19.64
CA ALA A 349 -28.56 -12.98 -20.48
C ALA A 349 -29.09 -14.20 -19.70
N PHE A 350 -28.63 -14.39 -18.46
CA PHE A 350 -29.15 -15.43 -17.58
C PHE A 350 -30.60 -15.16 -17.14
N VAL A 351 -30.90 -13.93 -16.69
CA VAL A 351 -32.26 -13.54 -16.27
C VAL A 351 -33.27 -13.59 -17.43
N ASP A 352 -32.83 -13.29 -18.65
CA ASP A 352 -33.63 -13.37 -19.87
C ASP A 352 -33.80 -14.81 -20.40
N GLY A 353 -33.12 -15.80 -19.80
CA GLY A 353 -33.14 -17.19 -20.25
C GLY A 353 -32.31 -17.47 -21.52
N ARG A 354 -31.47 -16.51 -21.96
CA ARG A 354 -30.50 -16.70 -23.06
C ARG A 354 -29.31 -17.56 -22.63
N LEU A 355 -28.98 -17.56 -21.34
CA LEU A 355 -28.03 -18.47 -20.72
C LEU A 355 -28.75 -19.32 -19.67
N SER A 356 -28.54 -20.63 -19.68
CA SER A 356 -29.09 -21.55 -18.68
C SER A 356 -28.32 -21.53 -17.35
N GLU A 357 -27.06 -21.11 -17.40
CA GLU A 357 -26.12 -21.10 -16.28
C GLU A 357 -25.02 -20.05 -16.46
N LEU A 358 -24.36 -19.72 -15.35
CA LEU A 358 -23.18 -18.86 -15.26
C LEU A 358 -22.09 -19.65 -14.53
N SER A 359 -21.20 -20.31 -15.29
CA SER A 359 -20.19 -21.22 -14.74
C SER A 359 -19.28 -20.54 -13.70
N GLU A 360 -19.01 -19.25 -13.84
CA GLU A 360 -18.22 -18.47 -12.88
C GLU A 360 -18.86 -18.43 -11.47
N LEU A 361 -20.20 -18.53 -11.41
CA LEU A 361 -20.97 -18.49 -10.18
C LEU A 361 -21.24 -19.88 -9.58
N GLU A 362 -20.95 -20.96 -10.32
CA GLU A 362 -21.06 -22.34 -9.84
C GLU A 362 -19.87 -22.74 -8.96
N GLU A 363 -18.68 -22.25 -9.30
CA GLU A 363 -17.45 -22.53 -8.55
C GLU A 363 -17.56 -22.02 -7.09
N PRO A 364 -17.17 -22.81 -6.07
CA PRO A 364 -17.20 -22.36 -4.70
C PRO A 364 -16.11 -21.30 -4.43
N ILE A 365 -16.46 -20.24 -3.71
CA ILE A 365 -15.46 -19.32 -3.15
C ILE A 365 -14.64 -20.06 -2.10
N LEU A 366 -13.32 -19.94 -2.21
CA LEU A 366 -12.37 -20.40 -1.21
C LEU A 366 -11.83 -19.22 -0.42
N ASP A 367 -11.42 -19.48 0.81
CA ASP A 367 -10.73 -18.52 1.63
C ASP A 367 -9.38 -18.17 1.00
N PHE A 368 -9.21 -16.90 0.67
CA PHE A 368 -8.01 -16.38 0.03
C PHE A 368 -6.72 -16.64 0.86
N THR A 369 -6.85 -16.80 2.18
CA THR A 369 -5.71 -17.06 3.07
C THR A 369 -5.41 -18.56 3.28
N GLY A 370 -6.12 -19.45 2.57
CA GLY A 370 -5.85 -20.89 2.57
C GLY A 370 -6.68 -21.72 3.54
N ALA A 371 -7.73 -21.17 4.16
CA ALA A 371 -8.64 -21.93 5.04
C ALA A 371 -9.70 -22.77 4.28
N GLY A 372 -9.54 -22.99 2.97
CA GLY A 372 -10.45 -23.78 2.15
C GLY A 372 -11.85 -23.16 2.10
N LYS A 373 -12.91 -23.93 2.37
CA LYS A 373 -14.30 -23.42 2.35
C LYS A 373 -14.69 -22.60 3.59
N ARG A 374 -13.81 -22.51 4.60
CA ARG A 374 -14.06 -21.71 5.80
C ARG A 374 -13.56 -20.28 5.55
N LEU A 375 -14.47 -19.41 5.14
CA LEU A 375 -14.14 -18.01 4.86
C LEU A 375 -13.83 -17.29 6.17
N ASN A 376 -12.66 -16.64 6.24
CA ASN A 376 -12.24 -15.92 7.45
C ASN A 376 -12.92 -14.56 7.61
N CYS A 377 -13.45 -13.97 6.53
CA CYS A 377 -14.18 -12.69 6.54
C CYS A 377 -13.38 -11.59 7.25
N LYS A 378 -12.10 -11.48 6.90
CA LYS A 378 -11.18 -10.50 7.48
C LYS A 378 -10.48 -9.73 6.36
N PRO A 379 -10.33 -8.39 6.51
CA PRO A 379 -9.45 -7.62 5.66
C PRO A 379 -8.02 -8.16 5.70
N ILE A 380 -7.34 -8.06 4.56
CA ILE A 380 -5.95 -8.51 4.39
C ILE A 380 -5.09 -7.39 3.80
N ARG A 381 -3.77 -7.59 3.78
CA ARG A 381 -2.88 -6.77 2.98
C ARG A 381 -2.59 -7.48 1.66
N PHE A 382 -3.17 -6.99 0.58
CA PHE A 382 -3.00 -7.54 -0.76
C PHE A 382 -2.82 -6.43 -1.80
N ASN A 383 -1.56 -6.16 -2.15
CA ASN A 383 -1.18 -4.99 -2.97
C ASN A 383 -0.67 -5.39 -4.37
N ASN A 384 -1.46 -6.19 -5.08
CA ASN A 384 -1.14 -6.58 -6.45
C ASN A 384 -2.39 -6.45 -7.33
N TRP A 385 -2.40 -5.46 -8.22
CA TRP A 385 -3.51 -5.24 -9.16
C TRP A 385 -3.85 -6.48 -9.99
N GLY A 386 -2.86 -7.10 -10.66
CA GLY A 386 -3.10 -8.21 -11.58
C GLY A 386 -3.71 -9.41 -10.85
N ALA A 387 -3.11 -9.77 -9.72
CA ALA A 387 -3.63 -10.85 -8.88
C ALA A 387 -4.91 -10.50 -8.10
N SER A 388 -5.34 -9.22 -8.07
CA SER A 388 -6.68 -8.87 -7.57
C SER A 388 -7.73 -8.99 -8.67
N ALA A 389 -7.36 -8.68 -9.91
CA ALA A 389 -8.26 -8.63 -11.06
C ALA A 389 -8.53 -10.00 -11.69
N SER A 390 -7.58 -10.94 -11.60
CA SER A 390 -7.70 -12.27 -12.22
C SER A 390 -6.90 -13.33 -11.48
N VAL A 391 -7.32 -14.59 -11.67
CA VAL A 391 -6.59 -15.79 -11.26
C VAL A 391 -5.60 -16.27 -12.31
N ASP A 392 -5.65 -15.71 -13.52
CA ASP A 392 -4.92 -16.19 -14.70
C ASP A 392 -3.73 -15.28 -15.10
N LEU A 393 -3.34 -14.31 -14.25
CA LEU A 393 -2.30 -13.30 -14.55
C LEU A 393 -0.92 -13.62 -13.98
#